data_AF-A0A031JY68-F1
#
_entry.id   AF-A0A031JY68-F1
#
_cell.length_a   1.000
_cell.length_b   1.000
_cell.length_c   1.000
_cell.angle_alpha   90.00
_cell.angle_beta   90.00
_cell.angle_gamma   90.00
#
_symmetry.space_group_name_H-M   'P 1'
#
loop_
_entity.id
_entity.type
_entity.pdbx_description
1 polymer ?
#
loop_
_entity_poly.entity_id
_entity_poly.type
_entity_poly.pdbx_seq_one_letter_code
_entity_poly.pdbx_strand_id
1 'polypeptide(L)' 'MGSFSIWHWLIVLVIVLVLFGRGRVSEIMGDFGKGIKSFKDGMNEEEAKKAQEASAPAAQISSQKADPAPTATEVKNEQA' A
#
# COMPACT_ATOMS: atom_id res chain seq x y z
N MET A 1 20.64 18.08 -37.47
CA MET A 1 19.39 17.40 -37.87
C MET A 1 18.57 17.16 -36.61
N GLY A 2 17.93 18.22 -36.12
CA GLY A 2 17.13 18.21 -34.89
C GLY A 2 15.73 17.69 -35.20
N SER A 3 15.63 16.38 -35.37
CA SER A 3 14.39 15.66 -35.60
C SER A 3 13.38 15.99 -34.49
N PHE A 4 12.40 16.81 -34.85
CA PHE A 4 11.14 17.05 -34.16
C PHE A 4 11.28 17.68 -32.77
N SER A 5 11.48 19.01 -32.81
CA SER A 5 11.34 19.95 -31.70
C SER A 5 10.17 19.59 -30.78
N ILE A 6 10.32 19.77 -29.46
CA ILE A 6 9.31 19.51 -28.42
C ILE A 6 7.93 20.10 -28.78
N TRP A 7 7.92 21.19 -29.53
CA TRP A 7 6.71 21.79 -30.10
C TRP A 7 5.89 20.84 -30.98
N HIS A 8 6.53 20.03 -31.83
CA HIS A 8 5.83 19.04 -32.66
C HIS A 8 5.09 18.01 -31.81
N TRP A 9 5.75 17.50 -30.76
CA TRP A 9 5.13 16.53 -29.85
C TRP A 9 3.93 17.10 -29.09
N LEU A 10 3.95 18.37 -28.71
CA LEU A 10 2.78 19.03 -28.11
C LEU A 10 1.59 19.08 -29.09
N ILE A 11 1.81 19.48 -30.34
CA ILE A 11 0.76 19.53 -31.36
C ILE A 11 0.19 18.15 -31.66
N VAL A 12 1.04 17.12 -31.78
CA VAL A 12 0.59 15.74 -32.00
C VAL A 12 -0.25 15.25 -30.82
N LEU A 13 0.17 15.53 -29.58
CA LEU A 13 -0.56 15.12 -28.37
C LEU A 13 -1.95 15.77 -28.29
N VAL A 14 -2.07 17.03 -28.70
CA VAL A 14 -3.36 17.72 -28.82
C VAL A 14 -4.26 17.07 -29.87
N ILE A 15 -3.74 16.76 -31.06
CA ILE A 15 -4.52 16.09 -32.11
C ILE A 15 -5.00 14.72 -31.65
N VAL A 16 -4.15 13.93 -31.03
CA VAL A 16 -4.52 12.60 -30.49
C VAL A 16 -5.61 12.75 -29.43
N LEU A 17 -5.51 13.71 -28.51
CA LEU A 17 -6.56 13.97 -27.51
C LEU A 17 -7.90 14.39 -28.14
N VAL A 18 -7.88 15.12 -29.27
CA VAL A 18 -9.10 15.53 -29.98
C VAL A 18 -9.73 14.36 -30.72
N LEU A 19 -8.94 13.51 -31.39
CA LEU A 19 -9.43 12.35 -32.14
C LEU A 19 -9.97 11.25 -31.23
N PHE A 20 -9.26 10.95 -30.13
CA PHE A 20 -9.68 9.93 -29.17
C PHE A 20 -10.66 10.47 -28.12
N GLY A 21 -10.72 11.79 -27.96
CA GLY A 21 -11.54 12.46 -26.95
C GLY A 21 -11.00 12.28 -25.52
N ARG A 22 -11.44 13.17 -24.61
CA ARG A 22 -10.98 13.15 -23.20
C ARG A 22 -11.45 11.92 -22.43
N GLY A 23 -12.61 11.35 -22.78
CA GLY A 23 -13.19 10.19 -22.09
C GLY A 23 -12.35 8.92 -22.22
N ARG A 24 -11.95 8.55 -23.45
CA ARG A 24 -11.18 7.32 -23.68
C ARG A 24 -9.75 7.40 -23.20
N VAL A 25 -9.08 8.54 -23.37
CA VAL A 25 -7.71 8.71 -22.89
C VAL A 25 -7.65 8.68 -21.36
N SER A 26 -8.61 9.30 -20.65
CA SER A 26 -8.64 9.25 -19.18
C SER A 26 -8.97 7.87 -18.60
N GLU A 27 -9.85 7.10 -19.25
CA GLU A 27 -10.19 5.73 -18.83
C GLU A 27 -8.96 4.80 -18.94
N ILE A 28 -8.31 4.80 -20.11
CA ILE A 28 -7.10 4.03 -20.37
C ILE A 28 -5.97 4.49 -19.44
N MET A 29 -5.69 5.80 -19.38
CA MET A 29 -4.62 6.32 -18.51
C MET A 29 -4.90 6.05 -17.02
N GLY A 30 -6.16 5.95 -16.61
CA GLY A 30 -6.56 5.55 -15.26
C GLY A 30 -6.17 4.12 -14.92
N ASP A 31 -6.45 3.16 -15.81
CA ASP A 31 -6.12 1.75 -15.59
C ASP A 31 -4.61 1.49 -15.73
N PHE A 32 -3.95 2.13 -16.69
CA PHE A 32 -2.49 2.10 -16.80
C PHE A 32 -1.81 2.76 -15.60
N GLY A 33 -2.35 3.89 -15.10
CA GLY A 33 -1.83 4.60 -13.94
C GLY A 33 -1.91 3.78 -12.66
N LYS A 34 -3.00 3.03 -12.45
CA LYS A 34 -3.12 2.08 -11.32
C LYS A 34 -2.07 0.98 -11.39
N GLY A 35 -1.87 0.37 -12.56
CA GLY A 35 -0.86 -0.68 -12.74
C GLY A 35 0.57 -0.20 -12.47
N ILE A 36 0.93 0.98 -13.00
CA ILE A 36 2.24 1.59 -12.75
C ILE A 36 2.40 2.00 -11.28
N LYS A 37 1.33 2.48 -10.63
CA LYS A 37 1.35 2.82 -9.20
C LYS A 37 1.58 1.59 -8.32
N SER A 38 0.87 0.49 -8.54
CA SER A 38 1.10 -0.75 -7.79
C SER A 38 2.50 -1.33 -8.02
N PHE A 39 3.05 -1.19 -9.22
CA PHE A 39 4.44 -1.57 -9.49
C PHE A 39 5.45 -0.69 -8.73
N LYS A 40 5.21 0.63 -8.71
CA LYS A 40 6.03 1.60 -7.97
C LYS A 40 5.96 1.37 -6.46
N ASP A 41 4.76 1.14 -5.93
CA ASP A 41 4.53 0.87 -4.51
C ASP A 41 5.17 -0.48 -4.11
N GLY A 42 4.99 -1.54 -4.89
CA GLY A 42 5.64 -2.83 -4.63
C GLY A 42 7.17 -2.77 -4.65
N MET A 43 7.76 -1.98 -5.55
CA MET A 43 9.21 -1.77 -5.58
C MET A 43 9.72 -0.93 -4.40
N ASN A 44 8.94 0.08 -3.96
CA ASN A 44 9.26 0.86 -2.75
C ASN A 44 9.05 0.06 -1.46
N GLU A 45 8.05 -0.83 -1.40
CA GLU A 45 7.87 -1.75 -0.28
C GLU A 45 9.01 -2.75 -0.17
N GLU A 46 9.57 -3.25 -1.29
CA GLU A 46 10.78 -4.07 -1.25
C GLU A 46 11.98 -3.31 -0.68
N GLU A 47 12.16 -2.04 -1.08
CA GLU A 47 13.22 -1.18 -0.51
C GLU A 47 12.97 -0.83 0.96
N ALA A 48 11.73 -0.52 1.35
CA ALA A 48 11.35 -0.20 2.72
C ALA A 48 11.43 -1.41 3.66
N LYS A 49 11.01 -2.59 3.18
CA LYS A 49 11.10 -3.85 3.92
C LYS A 49 12.56 -4.27 4.15
N LYS A 50 13.43 -4.05 3.16
CA LYS A 50 14.88 -4.26 3.29
C LYS A 50 15.53 -3.29 4.30
N ALA A 51 14.98 -2.08 4.47
CA ALA A 51 15.40 -1.13 5.50
C ALA A 51 14.84 -1.45 6.90
N GLN A 52 13.66 -2.08 6.98
CA GLN A 52 13.01 -2.44 8.24
C GLN A 52 13.55 -3.75 8.83
N GLU A 53 14.04 -4.69 8.02
CA GLU A 53 14.73 -5.91 8.49
C GLU A 53 16.12 -5.63 9.09
N ALA A 54 16.71 -4.45 8.85
CA ALA A 54 17.97 -4.03 9.47
C ALA A 54 17.80 -3.34 10.85
N SER A 55 16.56 -3.10 11.31
CA SER A 55 16.27 -2.33 12.54
C SER A 55 15.26 -3.00 13.49
N ALA A 56 15.19 -4.33 13.52
CA ALA A 56 14.38 -5.05 14.51
C ALA A 56 15.25 -5.88 15.46
N PRO A 57 15.67 -5.37 16.63
CA PRO A 57 16.07 -6.23 17.73
C PRO A 57 14.80 -6.78 18.41
N ALA A 58 14.84 -8.08 18.68
CA ALA A 58 13.85 -8.86 19.39
C ALA A 58 13.44 -8.23 20.74
N ALA A 59 12.17 -7.81 20.90
CA ALA A 59 11.57 -7.55 22.21
C ALA A 59 10.05 -7.34 22.15
N GLN A 60 9.25 -8.30 21.67
CA GLN A 60 7.81 -8.35 21.99
C GLN A 60 7.34 -9.78 22.28
N ILE A 61 8.00 -10.45 23.24
CA ILE A 61 7.43 -11.56 24.01
C ILE A 61 7.83 -11.34 25.47
N SER A 62 7.37 -10.24 26.06
CA SER A 62 7.34 -10.10 27.52
C SER A 62 6.36 -9.00 27.86
N SER A 63 5.38 -9.31 28.71
CA SER A 63 4.40 -8.38 29.31
C SER A 63 3.14 -8.06 28.49
N GLN A 64 2.14 -8.95 28.51
CA GLN A 64 0.80 -8.55 28.95
C GLN A 64 -0.07 -9.76 29.39
N LYS A 65 -0.06 -10.01 30.69
CA LYS A 65 -1.19 -10.46 31.53
C LYS A 65 -1.97 -11.73 31.08
N ALA A 66 -1.59 -12.86 31.65
CA ALA A 66 -2.54 -13.90 32.04
C ALA A 66 -2.43 -14.07 33.56
N ASP A 67 -3.37 -13.48 34.29
CA ASP A 67 -3.55 -13.67 35.73
C ASP A 67 -3.66 -15.17 36.06
N PRO A 68 -2.94 -15.70 37.06
CA PRO A 68 -3.19 -17.02 37.59
C PRO A 68 -4.36 -16.94 38.56
N ALA A 69 -5.53 -17.42 38.16
CA ALA A 69 -6.61 -17.71 39.09
C ALA A 69 -6.90 -19.21 39.13
N PRO A 70 -6.23 -19.96 40.03
CA PRO A 70 -6.76 -21.22 40.52
C PRO A 70 -6.89 -21.14 42.04
N THR A 71 -7.99 -20.58 42.53
CA THR A 71 -8.44 -20.88 43.89
C THR A 71 -9.94 -21.01 43.90
N ALA A 72 -10.41 -22.17 43.43
CA ALA A 72 -11.57 -22.78 44.03
C ALA A 72 -11.17 -23.15 45.47
N THR A 73 -11.80 -22.53 46.47
CA THR A 73 -12.20 -23.10 47.77
C THR A 73 -12.80 -21.96 48.59
N GLU A 74 -14.13 -21.92 48.71
CA GLU A 74 -14.77 -21.99 50.02
C GLU A 74 -16.25 -22.34 49.84
N VAL A 75 -16.54 -23.59 50.16
CA VAL A 75 -17.87 -24.12 50.46
C VAL A 75 -18.32 -23.49 51.77
N LYS A 76 -19.50 -22.85 51.83
CA LYS A 76 -20.49 -22.99 52.91
C LYS A 76 -21.66 -22.00 52.78
N ASN A 77 -22.86 -22.55 52.99
CA ASN A 77 -24.03 -21.96 53.64
C ASN A 77 -25.26 -21.60 52.78
N GLU A 78 -26.31 -22.37 53.05
CA GLU A 78 -27.73 -21.99 53.16
C GLU A 78 -28.42 -21.34 51.97
N GLN A 79 -29.17 -22.17 51.22
CA GLN A 79 -30.59 -21.94 50.91
C GLN A 79 -31.17 -23.12 50.12
N ALA A 80 -31.96 -23.96 50.79
CA ALA A 80 -33.17 -24.67 50.31
C ALA A 80 -33.55 -25.79 51.31
#